data_AF-A0A1S4DVI1-F1
#
_entry.id   AF-A0A1S4DVI1-F1
#
_cell.length_a   1.000
_cell.length_b   1.000
_cell.length_c   1.000
_cell.angle_alpha   90.00
_cell.angle_beta   90.00
_cell.angle_gamma   90.00
#
_symmetry.space_group_name_H-M   'P 1'
#
loop_
_entity.id
_entity.type
_entity.pdbx_description
1 polymer ?
#
loop_
_entity_poly.entity_id
_entity_poly.type
_entity_poly.pdbx_seq_one_letter_code
_entity_poly.pdbx_strand_id
1 'polypeptide(L)'
;MALKAFGFVREYEINNLYHKNPEHILDLLSFYFLPVPHNDPDMNKQHDKRKNKADFLSFFRHLWNKKSDHKKISKQRRLSPPTITELFEAGVTIKAAEKENLCFMNISFKNGVLEIPPIVIEGTFEVVIRNVLAFEIFPAGNQKKYAIQYVTFLDDLISTEKDLCLLVKAGVITNDTGGSDKEASELFNSLTKLVTTPLSSYFDDTSKALRVHCDGSWNKAKASLKHNYFNTPWAIISFFAAIFLIILTILQTIFSAISAFPN
;
A
#
# COMPACT_ATOMS: atom_id res chain seq x y z
N MET A 1 40.89 5.39 10.91
CA MET A 1 41.70 6.62 11.11
C MET A 1 41.68 7.43 9.81
N ALA A 2 40.55 8.09 9.49
CA ALA A 2 40.45 9.09 8.41
C ALA A 2 39.04 9.75 8.48
N LEU A 3 38.80 10.57 9.50
CA LEU A 3 37.64 11.48 9.58
C LEU A 3 37.98 12.58 10.59
N LYS A 4 39.06 13.33 10.29
CA LYS A 4 39.52 14.47 11.10
C LYS A 4 39.88 15.69 10.23
N ALA A 5 39.38 15.75 8.99
CA ALA A 5 39.79 16.77 8.01
C ALA A 5 38.74 17.85 7.72
N PHE A 6 37.53 17.76 8.28
CA PHE A 6 36.54 18.83 8.18
C PHE A 6 35.93 19.08 9.56
N GLY A 7 36.47 20.08 10.25
CA GLY A 7 36.12 20.45 11.63
C GLY A 7 34.72 21.04 11.77
N PHE A 8 33.68 20.23 11.56
CA PHE A 8 32.29 20.62 11.80
C PHE A 8 31.38 19.49 12.31
N VAL A 9 31.93 18.49 12.99
CA VAL A 9 31.11 17.51 13.71
C VAL A 9 31.30 17.75 15.19
N ARG A 10 30.39 18.53 15.79
CA ARG A 10 30.17 18.47 17.23
C ARG A 10 29.69 17.06 17.53
N GLU A 11 30.44 16.31 18.32
CA GLU A 11 29.92 15.16 19.07
C GLU A 11 28.80 15.70 19.96
N TYR A 12 27.56 15.61 19.50
CA TYR A 12 26.42 15.76 20.38
C TYR A 12 26.31 14.48 21.19
N GLU A 13 26.73 14.56 22.46
CA GLU A 13 26.36 13.54 23.44
C GLU A 13 24.84 13.38 23.43
N ILE A 14 24.38 12.14 23.26
CA ILE A 14 22.95 11.75 23.19
C ILE A 14 22.15 12.28 24.39
N ASN A 15 22.82 12.59 25.50
CA ASN A 15 22.23 13.13 26.72
C ASN A 15 21.74 14.59 26.59
N ASN A 16 22.20 15.34 25.59
CA ASN A 16 21.82 16.75 25.38
C ASN A 16 20.58 16.93 24.49
N LEU A 17 19.94 15.84 24.04
CA LEU A 17 18.77 15.89 23.15
C LEU A 17 17.41 15.90 23.89
N TYR A 18 17.39 15.86 25.22
CA TYR A 18 16.15 15.86 26.01
C TYR A 18 15.77 17.28 26.46
N HIS A 19 15.24 18.08 25.54
CA HIS A 19 14.67 19.37 25.90
C HIS A 19 13.26 19.23 26.49
N LYS A 20 12.99 19.95 27.60
CA LYS A 20 11.68 20.00 28.29
C LYS A 20 10.56 20.59 27.42
N ASN A 21 10.90 21.34 26.37
CA ASN A 21 10.00 21.79 25.30
C ASN A 21 10.78 21.76 23.98
N PRO A 22 10.27 21.11 22.92
CA PRO A 22 10.99 21.08 21.64
C PRO A 22 10.88 22.43 20.92
N GLU A 23 12.01 23.11 20.73
CA GLU A 23 12.08 24.38 19.99
C GLU A 23 12.44 24.14 18.51
N HIS A 24 13.04 22.98 18.19
CA HIS A 24 13.43 22.59 16.83
C HIS A 24 12.80 21.25 16.37
N ILE A 25 12.70 21.03 15.05
CA ILE A 25 12.17 19.78 14.46
C ILE A 25 12.93 18.53 14.96
N LEU A 26 14.23 18.66 15.20
CA LEU A 26 15.08 17.59 15.74
C LEU A 26 14.79 17.31 17.21
N ASP A 27 14.40 18.32 17.99
CA ASP A 27 13.95 18.14 19.37
C ASP A 27 12.57 17.52 19.40
N LEU A 28 11.72 17.82 18.41
CA LEU A 28 10.41 17.16 18.28
C LEU A 28 10.61 15.67 18.00
N LEU A 29 11.52 15.32 17.08
CA LEU A 29 11.88 13.93 16.83
C LEU A 29 12.61 13.29 18.02
N SER A 30 13.47 13.99 18.77
CA SER A 30 14.10 13.41 19.96
C SER A 30 13.09 13.20 21.10
N PHE A 31 12.21 14.18 21.35
CA PHE A 31 11.17 14.19 22.38
C PHE A 31 10.13 13.08 22.19
N TYR A 32 9.85 12.71 20.93
CA TYR A 32 8.91 11.64 20.60
C TYR A 32 9.57 10.28 20.33
N PHE A 33 10.84 10.22 19.90
CA PHE A 33 11.46 8.97 19.43
C PHE A 33 12.61 8.43 20.33
N LEU A 34 13.14 9.19 21.28
CA LEU A 34 14.14 8.69 22.25
C LEU A 34 13.49 8.19 23.56
N PRO A 35 14.00 7.11 24.19
CA PRO A 35 13.46 6.57 25.43
C PRO A 35 13.66 7.52 26.62
N VAL A 36 12.57 7.91 27.29
CA VAL A 36 12.61 8.79 28.47
C VAL A 36 13.41 8.11 29.62
N PRO A 37 14.43 8.77 30.19
CA PRO A 37 15.14 8.24 31.36
C PRO A 37 14.16 8.07 32.54
N HIS A 38 14.21 6.92 33.20
CA HIS A 38 13.20 6.47 34.17
C HIS A 38 13.04 7.30 35.46
N ASN A 39 13.76 8.42 35.61
CA ASN A 39 14.00 9.05 36.91
C ASN A 39 13.45 10.50 37.09
N ASP A 40 12.64 11.04 36.17
CA ASP A 40 12.04 12.39 36.34
C ASP A 40 10.49 12.36 36.49
N PRO A 41 9.94 12.71 37.66
CA PRO A 41 8.49 12.66 37.94
C PRO A 41 7.67 13.74 37.22
N ASP A 42 8.25 14.87 36.79
CA ASP A 42 7.54 15.92 36.04
C ASP A 42 7.33 15.49 34.58
N MET A 43 8.29 14.75 34.02
CA MET A 43 8.24 14.18 32.68
C MET A 43 7.24 13.02 32.56
N ASN A 44 6.93 12.32 33.67
CA ASN A 44 5.95 11.23 33.72
C ASN A 44 4.50 11.74 33.57
N LYS A 45 4.15 12.88 34.18
CA LYS A 45 2.82 13.50 33.99
C LYS A 45 2.61 13.99 32.55
N GLN A 46 3.67 14.48 31.91
CA GLN A 46 3.64 14.89 30.52
C GLN A 46 3.57 13.67 29.58
N HIS A 47 4.22 12.56 29.94
CA HIS A 47 4.14 11.27 29.24
C HIS A 47 2.73 10.65 29.27
N ASP A 48 2.00 10.73 30.39
CA ASP A 48 0.59 10.29 30.45
C ASP A 48 -0.31 11.18 29.58
N LYS A 49 -0.01 12.48 29.48
CA LYS A 49 -0.67 13.40 28.54
C LYS A 49 -0.33 13.07 27.07
N ARG A 50 0.89 12.58 26.79
CA ARG A 50 1.34 12.09 25.45
C ARG A 50 0.61 10.82 25.03
N LYS A 51 0.31 9.93 25.97
CA LYS A 51 -0.28 8.60 25.73
C LYS A 51 -1.68 8.66 25.11
N ASN A 52 -2.47 9.68 25.47
CA ASN A 52 -3.84 9.87 24.97
C ASN A 52 -3.93 10.44 23.53
N LYS A 53 -2.79 10.73 22.87
CA LYS A 53 -2.71 11.22 21.49
C LYS A 53 -1.86 10.31 20.57
N ALA A 54 -1.53 9.09 21.02
CA ALA A 54 -0.37 8.32 20.55
C ALA A 54 -0.66 6.93 19.95
N ASP A 55 -1.67 6.79 19.10
CA ASP A 55 -1.84 5.56 18.31
C ASP A 55 -0.82 5.48 17.16
N PHE A 56 -0.53 6.59 16.47
CA PHE A 56 0.43 6.60 15.34
C PHE A 56 1.91 6.76 15.77
N LEU A 57 2.18 7.24 16.98
CA LEU A 57 3.56 7.40 17.49
C LEU A 57 4.05 6.18 18.29
N SER A 58 3.12 5.42 18.91
CA SER A 58 3.45 4.06 19.38
C SER A 58 3.84 3.14 18.22
N PHE A 59 3.26 3.35 17.04
CA PHE A 59 3.62 2.71 15.77
C PHE A 59 5.10 2.87 15.38
N PHE A 60 5.70 4.07 15.50
CA PHE A 60 7.14 4.28 15.20
C PHE A 60 8.09 3.81 16.30
N ARG A 61 7.67 3.89 17.57
CA ARG A 61 8.45 3.33 18.67
C ARG A 61 8.58 1.81 18.56
N HIS A 62 7.56 1.13 18.03
CA HIS A 62 7.62 -0.32 17.80
C HIS A 62 8.52 -0.70 16.61
N LEU A 63 8.60 0.14 15.58
CA LEU A 63 9.54 -0.03 14.46
C LEU A 63 10.99 -0.15 14.89
N TRP A 64 11.39 0.71 15.82
CA TRP A 64 12.78 0.80 16.24
C TRP A 64 13.18 -0.38 17.16
N ASN A 65 12.24 -0.87 17.98
CA ASN A 65 12.50 -1.95 18.93
C ASN A 65 12.46 -3.36 18.33
N LYS A 66 11.86 -3.58 17.15
CA LYS A 66 11.80 -4.91 16.54
C LYS A 66 13.12 -5.23 15.82
N LYS A 67 14.00 -5.97 16.51
CA LYS A 67 15.14 -6.65 15.91
C LYS A 67 14.60 -7.80 15.04
N SER A 68 14.48 -7.58 13.73
CA SER A 68 13.90 -8.59 12.84
C SER A 68 14.95 -9.55 12.30
N ASP A 69 14.61 -10.83 12.33
CA ASP A 69 15.41 -11.95 11.84
C ASP A 69 15.83 -11.77 10.38
N HIS A 70 17.11 -12.08 10.13
CA HIS A 70 17.72 -12.01 8.81
C HIS A 70 17.13 -13.07 7.88
N LYS A 71 16.09 -12.71 7.11
CA LYS A 71 15.74 -13.46 5.90
C LYS A 71 16.73 -13.07 4.79
N LYS A 72 17.35 -14.06 4.15
CA LYS A 72 18.35 -13.86 3.09
C LYS A 72 17.78 -12.98 1.97
N ILE A 73 18.34 -11.79 1.82
CA ILE A 73 18.05 -10.85 0.74
C ILE A 73 18.58 -11.46 -0.57
N SER A 74 17.69 -11.86 -1.48
CA SER A 74 18.06 -12.33 -2.82
C SER A 74 18.41 -11.15 -3.74
N LYS A 75 19.43 -11.30 -4.59
CA LYS A 75 19.89 -10.30 -5.60
C LYS A 75 18.92 -10.07 -6.76
N GLN A 76 17.61 -10.18 -6.55
CA GLN A 76 16.60 -10.09 -7.61
C GLN A 76 15.99 -8.69 -7.64
N ARG A 77 15.60 -8.21 -8.83
CA ARG A 77 14.88 -6.92 -8.99
C ARG A 77 13.60 -6.97 -8.15
N ARG A 78 13.36 -5.92 -7.36
CA ARG A 78 12.12 -5.68 -6.61
C ARG A 78 10.90 -6.11 -7.42
N LEU A 79 10.05 -6.91 -6.80
CA LEU A 79 8.80 -7.36 -7.43
C LEU A 79 7.63 -6.55 -6.86
N SER A 80 7.02 -5.75 -7.71
CA SER A 80 5.79 -5.01 -7.38
C SER A 80 4.62 -5.99 -7.23
N PRO A 81 3.73 -5.91 -6.22
CA PRO A 81 2.50 -6.70 -6.20
C PRO A 81 1.50 -6.26 -7.29
N PRO A 82 0.45 -7.04 -7.58
CA PRO A 82 -0.74 -6.57 -8.29
C PRO A 82 -1.50 -5.53 -7.46
N THR A 83 -2.33 -4.68 -8.09
CA THR A 83 -3.14 -3.69 -7.36
C THR A 83 -4.27 -4.34 -6.57
N ILE A 84 -4.82 -3.65 -5.58
CA ILE A 84 -5.95 -4.18 -4.77
C ILE A 84 -7.14 -4.60 -5.64
N THR A 85 -7.45 -3.85 -6.69
CA THR A 85 -8.49 -4.21 -7.65
C THR A 85 -8.18 -5.51 -8.37
N GLU A 86 -6.95 -5.68 -8.88
CA GLU A 86 -6.53 -6.93 -9.54
C GLU A 86 -6.57 -8.12 -8.58
N LEU A 87 -6.16 -7.91 -7.33
CA LEU A 87 -6.24 -8.93 -6.29
C LEU A 87 -7.69 -9.34 -6.02
N PHE A 88 -8.58 -8.36 -5.86
CA PHE A 88 -10.01 -8.61 -5.62
C PHE A 88 -10.65 -9.36 -6.80
N GLU A 89 -10.35 -8.96 -8.04
CA GLU A 89 -10.83 -9.63 -9.26
C GLU A 89 -10.27 -11.04 -9.42
N ALA A 90 -9.06 -11.31 -8.90
CA ALA A 90 -8.46 -12.63 -8.84
C ALA A 90 -9.01 -13.52 -7.71
N GLY A 91 -9.95 -13.03 -6.91
CA GLY A 91 -10.58 -13.77 -5.81
C GLY A 91 -9.83 -13.70 -4.48
N VAL A 92 -8.88 -12.78 -4.33
CA VAL A 92 -8.19 -12.54 -3.05
C VAL A 92 -9.13 -11.83 -2.08
N THR A 93 -9.27 -12.38 -0.88
CA THR A 93 -9.98 -11.72 0.22
C THR A 93 -9.04 -10.77 0.94
N ILE A 94 -9.43 -9.51 1.06
CA ILE A 94 -8.65 -8.49 1.77
C ILE A 94 -9.24 -8.30 3.16
N LYS A 95 -8.38 -8.32 4.18
CA LYS A 95 -8.81 -8.25 5.58
C LYS A 95 -7.85 -7.41 6.42
N ALA A 96 -8.41 -6.65 7.35
CA ALA A 96 -7.63 -6.01 8.41
C ALA A 96 -7.04 -7.05 9.37
N ALA A 97 -5.75 -6.94 9.67
CA ALA A 97 -5.10 -7.81 10.66
C ALA A 97 -5.65 -7.55 12.08
N GLU A 98 -5.67 -8.59 12.91
CA GLU A 98 -6.17 -8.50 14.29
C GLU A 98 -5.21 -7.70 15.20
N LYS A 99 -5.77 -7.11 16.27
CA LYS A 99 -5.10 -6.13 17.16
C LYS A 99 -3.83 -6.63 17.86
N GLU A 100 -3.55 -7.94 17.84
CA GLU A 100 -2.34 -8.52 18.43
C GLU A 100 -1.14 -8.49 17.46
N ASN A 101 -1.36 -8.18 16.17
CA ASN A 101 -0.35 -8.15 15.11
C ASN A 101 -0.21 -6.75 14.45
N LEU A 102 -0.22 -5.68 15.24
CA LEU A 102 -0.20 -4.28 14.78
C LEU A 102 1.15 -3.79 14.24
N CYS A 103 2.16 -4.64 14.09
CA CYS A 103 3.38 -4.24 13.39
C CYS A 103 3.02 -4.05 11.92
N PHE A 104 3.06 -2.82 11.41
CA PHE A 104 2.62 -2.52 10.04
C PHE A 104 3.39 -3.26 8.94
N MET A 105 4.62 -3.70 9.25
CA MET A 105 5.40 -4.54 8.35
C MET A 105 4.83 -5.96 8.21
N ASN A 106 3.95 -6.40 9.13
CA ASN A 106 3.33 -7.72 9.12
C ASN A 106 2.17 -7.77 8.10
N ILE A 107 2.46 -7.53 6.83
CA ILE A 107 1.54 -7.83 5.75
C ILE A 107 1.76 -9.28 5.35
N SER A 108 0.69 -10.08 5.36
CA SER A 108 0.78 -11.50 5.07
C SER A 108 -0.26 -11.94 4.05
N PHE A 109 0.14 -12.85 3.16
CA PHE A 109 -0.76 -13.47 2.20
C PHE A 109 -0.74 -14.98 2.41
N LYS A 110 -1.87 -15.55 2.81
CA LYS A 110 -2.03 -16.98 3.06
C LYS A 110 -3.42 -17.43 2.64
N ASN A 111 -3.49 -18.57 1.94
CA ASN A 111 -4.75 -19.23 1.56
C ASN A 111 -5.75 -18.29 0.83
N GLY A 112 -5.25 -17.39 -0.03
CA GLY A 112 -6.09 -16.43 -0.75
C GLY A 112 -6.56 -15.25 0.09
N VAL A 113 -6.08 -15.10 1.33
CA VAL A 113 -6.37 -13.95 2.20
C VAL A 113 -5.14 -13.07 2.32
N LEU A 114 -5.28 -11.80 1.96
CA LEU A 114 -4.29 -10.75 2.19
C LEU A 114 -4.68 -10.00 3.47
N GLU A 115 -3.89 -10.19 4.52
CA GLU A 115 -4.05 -9.49 5.79
C GLU A 115 -3.08 -8.31 5.86
N ILE A 116 -3.63 -7.12 6.07
CA ILE A 116 -2.89 -5.86 6.19
C ILE A 116 -3.21 -5.24 7.55
N PRO A 117 -2.21 -4.80 8.33
CA PRO A 117 -2.44 -4.06 9.56
C PRO A 117 -3.27 -2.79 9.32
N PRO A 118 -4.24 -2.46 10.20
CA PRO A 118 -5.06 -1.27 10.03
C PRO A 118 -4.25 0.02 9.95
N ILE A 119 -4.65 0.94 9.07
CA ILE A 119 -4.01 2.24 8.84
C ILE A 119 -5.07 3.33 9.02
N VAL A 120 -4.77 4.33 9.85
CA VAL A 120 -5.60 5.52 10.01
C VAL A 120 -4.91 6.69 9.32
N ILE A 121 -5.57 7.28 8.35
CA ILE A 121 -5.12 8.46 7.62
C ILE A 121 -5.79 9.67 8.25
N GLU A 122 -5.11 10.30 9.20
CA GLU A 122 -5.52 11.55 9.84
C GLU A 122 -4.75 12.75 9.25
N GLY A 123 -5.14 13.98 9.59
CA GLY A 123 -4.52 15.20 9.04
C GLY A 123 -2.99 15.32 9.25
N THR A 124 -2.42 14.62 10.22
CA THR A 124 -0.97 14.58 10.50
C THR A 124 -0.22 13.46 9.76
N PHE A 125 -0.93 12.52 9.14
CA PHE A 125 -0.33 11.31 8.54
C PHE A 125 0.74 11.64 7.50
N GLU A 126 0.43 12.52 6.54
CA GLU A 126 1.36 12.89 5.47
C GLU A 126 2.66 13.48 6.01
N VAL A 127 2.54 14.47 6.90
CA VAL A 127 3.70 15.19 7.47
C VAL A 127 4.64 14.22 8.18
N VAL A 128 4.07 13.31 8.98
CA VAL A 128 4.87 12.35 9.74
C VAL A 128 5.53 11.34 8.83
N ILE A 129 4.81 10.76 7.85
CA ILE A 129 5.40 9.81 6.90
C ILE A 129 6.52 10.48 6.10
N ARG A 130 6.33 11.70 5.59
CA ARG A 130 7.38 12.42 4.85
C ARG A 130 8.62 12.67 5.70
N ASN A 131 8.47 13.03 6.97
CA ASN A 131 9.61 13.22 7.88
C ASN A 131 10.37 11.91 8.11
N VAL A 132 9.68 10.79 8.22
CA VAL A 132 10.32 9.47 8.38
C VAL A 132 11.05 9.06 7.10
N LEU A 133 10.44 9.27 5.94
CA LEU A 133 11.09 9.03 4.65
C LEU A 133 12.35 9.88 4.50
N ALA A 134 12.29 11.17 4.86
CA ALA A 134 13.45 12.07 4.84
C ALA A 134 14.58 11.57 5.76
N PHE A 135 14.23 11.04 6.94
CA PHE A 135 15.19 10.43 7.85
C PHE A 135 15.86 9.18 7.27
N GLU A 136 15.11 8.30 6.59
CA GLU A 136 15.66 7.10 5.94
C GLU A 136 16.48 7.40 4.67
N ILE A 137 16.20 8.51 3.98
CA ILE A 137 16.98 8.97 2.82
C ILE A 137 18.33 9.54 3.26
N PHE A 138 18.41 10.16 4.43
CA PHE A 138 19.61 10.84 4.90
C PHE A 138 20.80 9.87 5.04
N PRO A 139 22.03 10.22 4.61
CA PRO A 139 23.18 9.31 4.62
C PRO A 139 23.60 8.75 5.99
N ALA A 140 23.27 9.45 7.08
CA ALA A 140 23.46 8.96 8.45
C ALA A 140 22.26 8.16 9.00
N GLY A 141 21.20 8.01 8.20
CA GLY A 141 19.98 7.29 8.54
C GLY A 141 20.14 5.76 8.51
N ASN A 142 19.06 5.07 8.85
CA ASN A 142 19.01 3.61 8.92
C ASN A 142 19.28 2.99 7.53
N GLN A 143 20.29 2.13 7.43
CA GLN A 143 20.65 1.38 6.21
C GLN A 143 19.49 0.55 5.66
N LYS A 144 18.50 0.19 6.49
CA LYS A 144 17.46 -0.79 6.16
C LYS A 144 16.17 -0.23 5.55
N LYS A 145 16.07 1.09 5.28
CA LYS A 145 15.02 1.76 4.45
C LYS A 145 13.61 1.13 4.55
N TYR A 146 13.11 0.88 5.75
CA TYR A 146 11.90 0.09 5.97
C TYR A 146 10.63 0.89 5.69
N ALA A 147 10.57 2.15 6.13
CA ALA A 147 9.45 3.03 5.85
C ALA A 147 9.32 3.27 4.34
N ILE A 148 10.45 3.46 3.66
CA ILE A 148 10.51 3.53 2.19
C ILE A 148 9.90 2.26 1.57
N GLN A 149 10.38 1.07 1.95
CA GLN A 149 9.87 -0.20 1.40
C GLN A 149 8.38 -0.39 1.63
N TYR A 150 7.88 0.00 2.81
CA TYR A 150 6.48 -0.08 3.17
C TYR A 150 5.61 0.87 2.35
N VAL A 151 5.97 2.16 2.30
CA VAL A 151 5.21 3.15 1.54
C VAL A 151 5.21 2.79 0.06
N THR A 152 6.32 2.33 -0.52
CA THR A 152 6.33 1.88 -1.91
C THR A 152 5.50 0.60 -2.11
N PHE A 153 5.42 -0.30 -1.13
CA PHE A 153 4.55 -1.46 -1.23
C PHE A 153 3.06 -1.10 -1.19
N LEU A 154 2.66 -0.17 -0.31
CA LEU A 154 1.29 0.33 -0.28
C LEU A 154 0.93 1.11 -1.56
N ASP A 155 1.85 1.91 -2.08
CA ASP A 155 1.66 2.65 -3.33
C ASP A 155 1.40 1.70 -4.51
N ASP A 156 2.20 0.63 -4.63
CA ASP A 156 1.98 -0.39 -5.66
C ASP A 156 0.60 -1.08 -5.52
N LEU A 157 0.10 -1.25 -4.29
CA LEU A 157 -1.24 -1.80 -4.02
C LEU A 157 -2.36 -0.79 -4.34
N ILE A 158 -2.13 0.50 -4.08
CA ILE A 158 -3.12 1.59 -4.11
C ILE A 158 -2.83 2.52 -5.29
N SER A 159 -3.05 2.04 -6.50
CA SER A 159 -2.81 2.85 -7.70
C SER A 159 -3.95 3.83 -7.97
N THR A 160 -5.18 3.49 -7.58
CA THR A 160 -6.40 4.24 -7.90
C THR A 160 -7.30 4.45 -6.69
N GLU A 161 -8.28 5.37 -6.82
CA GLU A 161 -9.36 5.56 -5.83
C GLU A 161 -10.13 4.26 -5.57
N LYS A 162 -10.33 3.41 -6.59
CA LYS A 162 -11.03 2.12 -6.46
C LYS A 162 -10.28 1.19 -5.51
N ASP A 163 -8.95 1.16 -5.61
CA ASP A 163 -8.08 0.36 -4.75
C ASP A 163 -8.21 0.81 -3.29
N LEU A 164 -8.18 2.13 -3.04
CA LEU A 164 -8.35 2.67 -1.70
C LEU A 164 -9.75 2.36 -1.14
N CYS A 165 -10.80 2.57 -1.94
CA CYS A 165 -12.17 2.30 -1.52
C CYS A 165 -12.38 0.84 -1.09
N LEU A 166 -11.74 -0.11 -1.77
CA LEU A 166 -11.77 -1.53 -1.39
C LEU A 166 -11.08 -1.76 -0.03
N LEU A 167 -9.95 -1.09 0.23
CA LEU A 167 -9.27 -1.17 1.53
C LEU A 167 -10.09 -0.53 2.67
N VAL A 168 -10.78 0.58 2.39
CA VAL A 168 -11.68 1.23 3.34
C VAL A 168 -12.85 0.31 3.68
N LYS A 169 -13.48 -0.29 2.67
CA LYS A 169 -14.57 -1.28 2.87
C LYS A 169 -14.12 -2.51 3.64
N ALA A 170 -12.87 -2.96 3.46
CA ALA A 170 -12.28 -4.07 4.18
C ALA A 170 -11.86 -3.71 5.62
N GLY A 171 -12.02 -2.45 6.05
CA GLY A 171 -11.59 -1.95 7.35
C GLY A 171 -10.07 -1.87 7.53
N VAL A 172 -9.32 -2.01 6.43
CA VAL A 172 -7.85 -1.88 6.44
C VAL A 172 -7.45 -0.42 6.55
N ILE A 173 -8.13 0.47 5.84
CA ILE A 173 -7.87 1.91 5.87
C ILE A 173 -9.06 2.63 6.51
N THR A 174 -8.78 3.52 7.45
CA THR A 174 -9.73 4.51 7.94
C THR A 174 -9.28 5.89 7.44
N ASN A 175 -10.08 6.53 6.60
CA ASN A 175 -9.82 7.88 6.11
C ASN A 175 -10.49 8.90 7.03
N ASP A 176 -9.71 9.54 7.90
CA ASP A 176 -10.15 10.56 8.87
C ASP A 176 -9.56 11.95 8.52
N THR A 177 -9.31 12.20 7.24
CA THR A 177 -8.82 13.49 6.75
C THR A 177 -9.95 14.50 6.53
N GLY A 178 -11.21 14.04 6.55
CA GLY A 178 -12.38 14.80 6.08
C GLY A 178 -12.45 14.95 4.55
N GLY A 179 -11.45 14.44 3.82
CA GLY A 179 -11.36 14.46 2.36
C GLY A 179 -11.92 13.19 1.70
N SER A 180 -11.81 13.13 0.37
CA SER A 180 -12.30 11.98 -0.42
C SER A 180 -11.29 10.81 -0.46
N ASP A 181 -11.78 9.60 -0.75
CA ASP A 181 -10.91 8.44 -1.00
C ASP A 181 -9.96 8.68 -2.18
N LYS A 182 -10.35 9.51 -3.14
CA LYS A 182 -9.46 9.93 -4.23
C LYS A 182 -8.24 10.68 -3.70
N GLU A 183 -8.44 11.71 -2.87
CA GLU A 183 -7.35 12.51 -2.28
C GLU A 183 -6.40 11.63 -1.45
N ALA A 184 -6.95 10.68 -0.68
CA ALA A 184 -6.15 9.73 0.08
C ALA A 184 -5.36 8.76 -0.83
N SER A 185 -5.89 8.34 -1.98
CA SER A 185 -5.13 7.54 -2.95
C SER A 185 -4.02 8.34 -3.64
N GLU A 186 -4.27 9.62 -3.96
CA GLU A 186 -3.27 10.53 -4.53
C GLU A 186 -2.17 10.87 -3.53
N LEU A 187 -2.48 10.89 -2.23
CA LEU A 187 -1.51 11.04 -1.16
C LEU A 187 -0.45 9.93 -1.23
N PHE A 188 -0.84 8.64 -1.27
CA PHE A 188 0.12 7.52 -1.36
C PHE A 188 1.01 7.63 -2.61
N ASN A 189 0.41 7.89 -3.77
CA ASN A 189 1.12 8.16 -5.02
C ASN A 189 2.12 9.33 -4.92
N SER A 190 1.83 10.34 -4.08
CA SER A 190 2.73 11.48 -3.88
C SER A 190 3.87 11.19 -2.89
N LEU A 191 3.68 10.24 -1.96
CA LEU A 191 4.67 9.90 -0.95
C LEU A 191 5.87 9.18 -1.57
N THR A 192 5.66 8.41 -2.65
CA THR A 192 6.72 7.66 -3.33
C THR A 192 7.53 8.48 -4.34
N LYS A 193 7.03 9.63 -4.81
CA LYS A 193 7.72 10.49 -5.80
C LYS A 193 9.13 10.92 -5.41
N LEU A 194 9.41 11.04 -4.12
CA LEU A 194 10.68 11.56 -3.59
C LEU A 194 11.64 10.44 -3.16
N VAL A 195 11.27 9.17 -3.37
CA VAL A 195 11.95 8.04 -2.76
C VAL A 195 12.56 7.14 -3.83
N THR A 196 13.86 6.84 -3.69
CA THR A 196 14.50 5.79 -4.50
C THR A 196 14.27 4.43 -3.86
N THR A 197 13.50 3.60 -4.55
CA THR A 197 13.16 2.25 -4.11
C THR A 197 14.41 1.36 -4.04
N PRO A 198 14.62 0.63 -2.93
CA PRO A 198 15.74 -0.30 -2.82
C PRO A 198 15.60 -1.47 -3.80
N LEU A 199 16.75 -2.06 -4.15
CA LEU A 199 16.84 -3.13 -5.15
C LEU A 199 16.04 -4.40 -4.77
N SER A 200 15.88 -4.61 -3.46
CA SER A 200 15.13 -5.69 -2.83
C SER A 200 14.23 -5.12 -1.74
N SER A 201 13.07 -5.73 -1.52
CA SER A 201 12.10 -5.33 -0.51
C SER A 201 11.82 -6.45 0.49
N TYR A 202 11.54 -6.09 1.74
CA TYR A 202 10.97 -6.97 2.76
C TYR A 202 9.70 -7.69 2.27
N PHE A 203 8.96 -7.05 1.36
CA PHE A 203 7.71 -7.56 0.82
C PHE A 203 7.85 -8.38 -0.47
N ASP A 204 9.06 -8.60 -1.00
CA ASP A 204 9.26 -9.31 -2.29
C ASP A 204 8.63 -10.72 -2.29
N ASP A 205 8.76 -11.46 -1.18
CA ASP A 205 8.14 -12.78 -1.03
C ASP A 205 6.60 -12.71 -1.08
N THR A 206 6.02 -11.71 -0.41
CA THR A 206 4.57 -11.47 -0.40
C THR A 206 4.09 -11.05 -1.79
N SER A 207 4.77 -10.11 -2.45
CA SER A 207 4.50 -9.71 -3.83
C SER A 207 4.53 -10.89 -4.80
N LYS A 208 5.52 -11.78 -4.63
CA LYS A 208 5.66 -12.98 -5.46
C LYS A 208 4.50 -13.94 -5.26
N ALA A 209 4.12 -14.18 -4.00
CA ALA A 209 3.01 -15.06 -3.68
C ALA A 209 1.68 -14.52 -4.23
N LEU A 210 1.45 -13.21 -4.13
CA LEU A 210 0.28 -12.54 -4.71
C LEU A 210 0.25 -12.68 -6.25
N ARG A 211 1.36 -12.39 -6.93
CA ARG A 211 1.43 -12.55 -8.40
C ARG A 211 1.14 -13.98 -8.85
N VAL A 212 1.77 -14.97 -8.22
CA VAL A 212 1.55 -16.37 -8.57
C VAL A 212 0.08 -16.77 -8.41
N HIS A 213 -0.58 -16.27 -7.36
CA HIS A 213 -2.00 -16.51 -7.16
C HIS A 213 -2.86 -15.86 -8.26
N CYS A 214 -2.63 -14.57 -8.55
CA CYS A 214 -3.35 -13.85 -9.59
C CYS A 214 -3.13 -14.46 -10.97
N ASP A 215 -1.89 -14.77 -11.35
CA ASP A 215 -1.58 -15.42 -12.61
C ASP A 215 -2.31 -16.76 -12.72
N GLY A 216 -2.33 -17.56 -11.64
CA GLY A 216 -3.07 -18.81 -11.57
C GLY A 216 -4.58 -18.62 -11.81
N SER A 217 -5.20 -17.65 -11.12
CA SER A 217 -6.62 -17.33 -11.25
C SER A 217 -6.96 -16.79 -12.65
N TRP A 218 -6.16 -15.87 -13.19
CA TRP A 218 -6.36 -15.32 -14.54
C TRP A 218 -6.18 -16.38 -15.62
N ASN A 219 -5.18 -17.25 -15.47
CA ASN A 219 -4.97 -18.35 -16.40
C ASN A 219 -6.17 -19.31 -16.39
N LYS A 220 -6.74 -19.62 -15.22
CA LYS A 220 -7.97 -20.42 -15.10
C LYS A 220 -9.17 -19.71 -15.72
N ALA A 221 -9.38 -18.44 -15.42
CA ALA A 221 -10.47 -17.65 -15.98
C ALA A 221 -10.38 -17.58 -17.52
N LYS A 222 -9.19 -17.30 -18.05
CA LYS A 222 -8.91 -17.26 -19.49
C LYS A 222 -9.12 -18.63 -20.15
N ALA A 223 -8.69 -19.72 -19.51
CA ALA A 223 -8.93 -21.08 -20.00
C ALA A 223 -10.43 -21.40 -20.03
N SER A 224 -11.17 -21.05 -18.98
CA SER A 224 -12.63 -21.24 -18.92
C SER A 224 -13.36 -20.42 -19.98
N LEU A 225 -12.98 -19.16 -20.19
CA LEU A 225 -13.55 -18.32 -21.23
C LEU A 225 -13.28 -18.89 -22.62
N LYS A 226 -12.04 -19.33 -22.88
CA LYS A 226 -11.66 -19.98 -24.14
C LYS A 226 -12.47 -21.25 -24.38
N HIS A 227 -12.62 -22.09 -23.36
CA HIS A 227 -13.37 -23.33 -23.46
C HIS A 227 -14.87 -23.08 -23.71
N ASN A 228 -15.50 -22.22 -22.91
CA ASN A 228 -16.96 -22.07 -22.93
C ASN A 228 -17.45 -21.17 -24.06
N TYR A 229 -16.70 -20.13 -24.41
CA TYR A 229 -17.11 -19.15 -25.42
C TYR A 229 -16.52 -19.45 -26.80
N PHE A 230 -15.22 -19.73 -26.88
CA PHE A 230 -14.51 -19.85 -28.17
C PHE A 230 -14.46 -21.28 -28.73
N ASN A 231 -14.51 -22.31 -27.89
CA ASN A 231 -14.48 -23.70 -28.33
C ASN A 231 -15.87 -24.34 -28.52
N THR A 232 -16.96 -23.58 -28.30
CA THR A 232 -18.33 -24.07 -28.50
C THR A 232 -18.82 -23.60 -29.89
N PRO A 233 -18.61 -24.38 -30.97
CA PRO A 233 -18.96 -23.96 -32.33
C PRO A 233 -20.43 -23.53 -32.46
N TRP A 234 -21.32 -24.14 -31.67
CA TRP A 234 -22.74 -23.82 -31.62
C TRP A 234 -23.06 -22.38 -31.18
N ALA A 235 -22.31 -21.81 -30.23
CA ALA A 235 -22.52 -20.44 -29.78
C ALA A 235 -22.15 -19.44 -30.88
N ILE A 236 -21.05 -19.70 -31.57
CA ILE A 236 -20.58 -18.90 -32.72
C ILE A 236 -21.60 -18.99 -33.87
N ILE A 237 -22.03 -20.19 -34.23
CA ILE A 237 -23.05 -20.41 -35.28
C ILE A 237 -24.35 -19.67 -34.95
N SER A 238 -24.81 -19.75 -33.69
CA SER A 238 -26.06 -19.11 -33.26
C SER A 238 -25.97 -17.57 -33.33
N PHE A 239 -24.83 -17.00 -32.97
CA PHE A 239 -24.59 -15.56 -33.07
C PHE A 239 -24.64 -15.07 -34.53
N PHE A 240 -23.97 -15.77 -35.45
CA PHE A 240 -24.03 -15.44 -36.88
C PHE A 240 -25.40 -15.68 -37.50
N ALA A 241 -26.11 -16.75 -37.10
CA ALA A 241 -27.48 -17.01 -37.55
C ALA A 241 -28.44 -15.87 -37.13
N ALA A 242 -28.32 -15.35 -35.91
CA ALA A 242 -29.13 -14.23 -35.44
C ALA A 242 -28.87 -12.95 -36.26
N ILE A 243 -27.60 -12.62 -36.53
CA ILE A 243 -27.24 -11.47 -37.39
C ILE A 243 -27.82 -11.65 -38.80
N PHE A 244 -27.70 -12.85 -39.36
CA PHE A 244 -28.23 -13.16 -40.69
C PHE A 244 -29.75 -12.99 -40.75
N LEU A 245 -30.49 -13.48 -39.74
CA LEU A 245 -31.94 -13.30 -39.63
C LEU A 245 -32.33 -11.82 -39.52
N ILE A 246 -31.57 -11.01 -38.77
CA ILE A 246 -31.82 -9.56 -38.67
C ILE A 246 -31.67 -8.90 -40.05
N ILE A 247 -30.60 -9.21 -40.79
CA ILE A 247 -30.39 -8.68 -42.14
C ILE A 247 -31.55 -9.07 -43.07
N LEU A 248 -31.99 -10.34 -43.02
CA LEU A 248 -33.13 -10.82 -43.79
C LEU A 248 -34.42 -10.06 -43.43
N THR A 249 -34.69 -9.84 -42.14
CA THR A 249 -35.88 -9.08 -41.71
C THR A 249 -35.85 -7.64 -42.21
N ILE A 250 -34.69 -6.98 -42.22
CA ILE A 250 -34.55 -5.61 -42.75
C ILE A 250 -34.84 -5.61 -44.25
N LEU A 251 -34.24 -6.52 -45.01
CA LEU A 251 -34.48 -6.65 -46.45
C LEU A 251 -35.95 -6.92 -46.77
N GLN A 252 -36.57 -7.86 -46.04
CA GLN A 252 -37.99 -8.20 -46.19
C GLN A 252 -38.88 -6.99 -45.90
N THR A 253 -38.56 -6.22 -44.86
CA THR A 253 -39.30 -5.01 -44.48
C THR A 253 -39.21 -3.94 -45.58
N ILE A 254 -38.02 -3.73 -46.17
CA ILE A 254 -37.81 -2.78 -47.27
C ILE A 254 -38.60 -3.20 -48.51
N PHE A 255 -38.50 -4.46 -48.93
CA PHE A 255 -39.24 -4.94 -50.11
C PHE A 255 -40.76 -4.89 -49.90
N SER A 256 -41.24 -5.24 -48.70
CA SER A 256 -42.65 -5.15 -48.36
C SER A 256 -43.15 -3.71 -48.42
N ALA A 257 -42.39 -2.76 -47.87
CA ALA A 257 -42.71 -1.33 -47.92
C ALA A 257 -42.78 -0.80 -49.36
N ILE A 258 -41.81 -1.16 -50.22
CA ILE A 258 -41.82 -0.76 -51.64
C ILE A 258 -43.05 -1.34 -52.36
N SER A 259 -43.40 -2.60 -52.10
CA SER A 259 -44.58 -3.23 -52.73
C SER A 259 -45.93 -2.68 -52.25
N ALA A 260 -45.98 -2.14 -51.02
CA ALA A 260 -47.19 -1.59 -50.44
C ALA A 260 -47.54 -0.18 -50.95
N PHE A 261 -46.56 0.52 -51.54
CA PHE A 261 -46.74 1.82 -52.19
C PHE A 261 -46.38 1.72 -53.69
N PRO A 262 -47.24 1.09 -54.52
CA PRO A 262 -47.06 1.15 -55.96
C PRO A 262 -47.28 2.59 -56.44
N ASN A 263 -46.36 3.10 -57.27
CA ASN A 263 -46.51 4.38 -57.98
C ASN A 263 -47.71 4.35 -58.94
#